data_AF-A0A396I9C8-F1
#
_entry.id   AF-A0A396I9C8-F1
#
_cell.length_a   1.000
_cell.length_b   1.000
_cell.length_c   1.000
_cell.angle_alpha   90.00
_cell.angle_beta   90.00
_cell.angle_gamma   90.00
#
_symmetry.space_group_name_H-M   'P 1'
#
loop_
_entity.id
_entity.type
_entity.pdbx_description
1 polymer ?
#
loop_
_entity_poly.entity_id
_entity_poly.type
_entity_poly.pdbx_seq_one_letter_code
_entity_poly.pdbx_strand_id
1 'polypeptide(L)'
;MSLLRYPCWKIYPQFFYVLQVGYDPEVDSYPSWLVSQPYSHLLPSILAPGTPIACLKEELSNKFGFQKECVVCTGTTDSIAAFLAARATQPGKAVTSLGSTLAIKLLSNTRIEDSRFGVYSHRLDDKWLVGGASNTGGVVLRQLFTDDQLEKLSEQINPSQISSLDYYPLPKAGERFPVADPDLVPRLLPRPENDVEYLHGILESIARIEAKGYGLLKDLGATAVDQVFTAGGGAKNEKWTKIRERVLGLHVSRANQTEAAYGTALLAIKGDQQNIL
;
A
#
# COMPACT_ATOMS: atom_id res chain seq x y z
N MET A 1 7.69 51.57 -4.71
CA MET A 1 7.09 50.64 -5.69
C MET A 1 8.23 49.82 -6.31
N SER A 2 8.68 48.79 -5.59
CA SER A 2 9.75 47.88 -6.01
C SER A 2 9.62 46.64 -5.11
N LEU A 3 8.88 45.65 -5.60
CA LEU A 3 8.78 44.33 -4.98
C LEU A 3 9.64 43.38 -5.80
N LEU A 4 10.73 42.97 -5.18
CA LEU A 4 11.70 41.99 -5.64
C LEU A 4 10.99 40.70 -6.09
N ARG A 5 11.11 40.39 -7.38
CA ARG A 5 10.85 39.07 -7.94
C ARG A 5 11.96 38.13 -7.48
N TYR A 6 11.63 37.17 -6.62
CA TYR A 6 12.45 35.98 -6.40
C TYR A 6 11.93 34.85 -7.31
N PRO A 7 12.66 34.43 -8.36
CA PRO A 7 12.29 33.24 -9.13
C PRO A 7 12.91 31.98 -8.49
N CYS A 8 12.33 30.82 -8.81
CA CYS A 8 12.83 29.46 -8.54
C CYS A 8 12.55 28.85 -7.16
N TRP A 9 11.27 28.58 -6.91
CA TRP A 9 10.90 27.24 -6.41
C TRP A 9 10.74 26.33 -7.63
N LYS A 10 11.80 25.60 -8.02
CA LYS A 10 11.58 24.43 -8.91
C LYS A 10 10.93 23.36 -8.05
N ILE A 11 9.62 23.21 -8.17
CA ILE A 11 8.92 22.05 -7.64
C ILE A 11 9.32 20.89 -8.56
N TYR A 12 9.88 19.82 -8.00
CA TYR A 12 10.11 18.55 -8.70
C TYR A 12 9.13 17.48 -8.19
N PRO A 13 7.86 17.53 -8.62
CA PRO A 13 6.90 16.45 -8.44
C PRO A 13 7.42 15.12 -8.99
N GLN A 14 7.10 14.06 -8.28
CA GLN A 14 7.65 12.72 -8.46
C GLN A 14 6.63 11.85 -9.19
N PHE A 15 7.06 10.72 -9.77
CA PHE A 15 6.22 9.77 -10.54
C PHE A 15 4.80 9.54 -9.97
N PHE A 16 4.68 9.46 -8.65
CA PHE A 16 3.42 9.08 -8.00
C PHE A 16 2.46 10.24 -7.74
N TYR A 17 2.96 11.46 -7.56
CA TYR A 17 2.11 12.64 -7.42
C TYR A 17 1.45 13.01 -8.75
N VAL A 18 2.06 12.64 -9.88
CA VAL A 18 1.56 12.98 -11.22
C VAL A 18 0.81 11.86 -11.92
N LEU A 19 0.78 10.63 -11.39
CA LEU A 19 -0.14 9.59 -11.92
C LEU A 19 -1.59 10.11 -11.91
N GLN A 20 -1.99 10.79 -10.83
CA GLN A 20 -3.32 11.41 -10.71
C GLN A 20 -3.49 12.67 -11.60
N VAL A 21 -2.39 13.28 -12.06
CA VAL A 21 -2.39 14.41 -13.00
C VAL A 21 -2.39 13.91 -14.46
N GLY A 22 -2.18 12.61 -14.68
CA GLY A 22 -2.25 11.96 -15.99
C GLY A 22 -0.89 11.59 -16.60
N TYR A 23 0.21 11.61 -15.85
CA TYR A 23 1.50 11.09 -16.32
C TYR A 23 1.44 9.58 -16.53
N ASP A 24 1.98 9.09 -17.66
CA ASP A 24 2.03 7.66 -17.95
C ASP A 24 3.42 7.08 -17.63
N PRO A 25 3.55 6.31 -16.54
CA PRO A 25 4.83 5.76 -16.11
C PRO A 25 5.35 4.63 -17.01
N GLU A 26 4.54 4.06 -17.91
CA GLU A 26 4.97 2.99 -18.83
C GLU A 26 5.78 3.56 -20.00
N VAL A 27 5.28 4.64 -20.60
CA VAL A 27 5.95 5.36 -21.70
C VAL A 27 6.80 6.53 -21.22
N ASP A 28 6.94 6.70 -19.91
CA ASP A 28 7.79 7.69 -19.25
C ASP A 28 7.51 9.14 -19.69
N SER A 29 6.25 9.47 -19.98
CA SER A 29 5.86 10.76 -20.54
C SER A 29 4.42 11.18 -20.19
N TYR A 30 4.14 12.47 -20.34
CA TYR A 30 2.76 12.95 -20.33
C TYR A 30 2.10 12.62 -21.68
N PRO A 31 0.85 12.12 -21.67
CA PRO A 31 0.15 11.75 -22.89
C PRO A 31 -0.17 13.00 -23.73
N SER A 32 -0.25 12.81 -25.05
CA SER A 32 -0.41 13.91 -26.01
C SER A 32 -1.62 14.80 -25.74
N TRP A 33 -2.73 14.21 -25.29
CA TRP A 33 -3.97 14.93 -24.95
C TRP A 33 -3.80 15.91 -23.78
N LEU A 34 -2.84 15.66 -22.89
CA LEU A 34 -2.54 16.51 -21.73
C LEU A 34 -1.51 17.58 -22.11
N VAL A 35 -0.49 17.21 -22.88
CA VAL A 35 0.55 18.15 -23.34
C VAL A 35 -0.03 19.21 -24.30
N SER A 36 -1.09 18.89 -25.04
CA SER A 36 -1.80 19.82 -25.93
C SER A 36 -2.61 20.91 -25.21
N GLN A 37 -2.73 20.84 -23.87
CA GLN A 37 -3.53 21.78 -23.10
C GLN A 37 -2.73 23.06 -22.78
N PRO A 38 -3.38 24.24 -22.67
CA PRO A 38 -2.69 25.50 -22.44
C PRO A 38 -1.94 25.55 -21.09
N TYR A 39 -2.35 24.74 -20.11
CA TYR A 39 -1.73 24.62 -18.79
C TYR A 39 -0.57 23.61 -18.74
N SER A 40 -0.23 22.93 -19.84
CA SER A 40 0.82 21.89 -19.85
C SER A 40 2.21 22.42 -19.46
N HIS A 41 2.47 23.71 -19.67
CA HIS A 41 3.71 24.37 -19.24
C HIS A 41 3.90 24.43 -17.72
N LEU A 42 2.84 24.20 -16.93
CA LEU A 42 2.90 24.07 -15.47
C LEU A 42 3.22 22.64 -15.04
N LEU A 43 3.23 21.67 -15.98
CA LEU A 43 3.52 20.29 -15.65
C LEU A 43 4.99 20.14 -15.26
N PRO A 44 5.27 19.42 -14.18
CA PRO A 44 6.61 19.20 -13.69
C PRO A 44 7.38 18.17 -14.52
N SER A 45 8.71 18.29 -14.53
CA SER A 45 9.59 17.20 -14.95
C SER A 45 9.59 16.08 -13.92
N ILE A 46 9.55 14.83 -14.39
CA ILE A 46 9.37 13.65 -13.56
C ILE A 46 10.66 12.83 -13.50
N LEU A 47 11.02 12.39 -12.30
CA LEU A 47 12.23 11.61 -12.00
C LEU A 47 11.90 10.44 -11.10
N ALA A 48 12.55 9.30 -11.32
CA ALA A 48 12.23 8.03 -10.65
C ALA A 48 12.35 8.17 -9.14
N PRO A 49 11.58 7.44 -8.33
CA PRO A 49 11.69 7.49 -6.88
C PRO A 49 13.10 7.08 -6.40
N GLY A 50 13.66 7.87 -5.48
CA GLY A 50 15.03 7.69 -4.99
C GLY A 50 16.11 8.13 -5.97
N THR A 51 15.82 9.03 -6.91
CA THR A 51 16.80 9.64 -7.81
C THR A 51 17.32 10.96 -7.21
N PRO A 52 18.63 11.22 -7.19
CA PRO A 52 19.20 12.50 -6.75
C PRO A 52 18.67 13.67 -7.59
N ILE A 53 18.26 14.74 -6.93
CA ILE A 53 17.78 15.97 -7.59
C ILE A 53 18.87 17.04 -7.58
N ALA A 54 19.43 17.32 -6.39
CA ALA A 54 20.46 18.34 -6.19
C ALA A 54 21.11 18.18 -4.81
N CYS A 55 22.29 18.79 -4.63
CA CYS A 55 22.86 18.97 -3.30
C CYS A 55 21.98 19.87 -2.43
N LEU A 56 22.01 19.63 -1.12
CA LEU A 56 21.38 20.49 -0.13
C LEU A 56 21.96 21.91 -0.24
N LYS A 57 21.09 22.92 -0.11
CA LYS A 57 21.51 24.32 -0.17
C LYS A 57 22.57 24.59 0.91
N GLU A 58 23.64 25.30 0.55
CA GLU A 58 24.77 25.59 1.46
C GLU A 58 24.31 26.26 2.77
N GLU A 59 23.34 27.17 2.71
CA GLU A 59 22.73 27.79 3.89
C GLU A 59 22.15 26.75 4.87
N LEU A 60 21.44 25.74 4.35
CA LEU A 60 20.85 24.67 5.16
C LEU A 60 21.94 23.71 5.66
N SER A 61 22.95 23.44 4.84
CA SER A 61 24.11 22.63 5.21
C SER A 61 24.83 23.23 6.41
N ASN A 62 25.15 24.53 6.35
CA ASN A 62 25.85 25.25 7.41
C ASN A 62 24.99 25.40 8.67
N LYS A 63 23.68 25.63 8.52
CA LYS A 63 22.77 25.82 9.65
C LYS A 63 22.55 24.55 10.46
N PHE A 64 22.44 23.39 9.80
CA PHE A 64 22.08 22.12 10.45
C PHE A 64 23.24 21.12 10.54
N GLY A 65 24.42 21.46 10.03
CA GLY A 65 25.62 20.64 10.14
C GLY A 65 25.66 19.44 9.16
N PHE A 66 24.96 19.52 8.04
CA PHE A 66 25.05 18.49 6.99
C PHE A 66 26.35 18.64 6.18
N GLN A 67 26.84 17.53 5.62
CA GLN A 67 27.96 17.52 4.67
C GLN A 67 27.59 18.24 3.37
N LYS A 68 28.57 18.86 2.70
CA LYS A 68 28.34 19.66 1.48
C LYS A 68 27.84 18.80 0.31
N GLU A 69 28.19 17.53 0.33
CA GLU A 69 27.83 16.50 -0.65
C GLU A 69 26.46 15.88 -0.38
N CYS A 70 25.76 16.29 0.70
CA CYS A 70 24.43 15.78 1.03
C CYS A 70 23.44 16.07 -0.10
N VAL A 71 22.82 15.01 -0.65
CA VAL A 71 21.87 15.11 -1.76
C VAL A 71 20.42 15.03 -1.30
N VAL A 72 19.56 15.80 -1.95
CA VAL A 72 18.11 15.67 -1.86
C VAL A 72 17.64 14.78 -3.00
N CYS A 73 16.94 13.71 -2.67
CA CYS A 73 16.40 12.75 -3.63
C CYS A 73 14.90 12.94 -3.83
N THR A 74 14.37 12.42 -4.94
CA THR A 74 12.93 12.23 -5.13
C THR A 74 12.38 11.27 -4.09
N GLY A 75 11.22 11.61 -3.52
CA GLY A 75 10.47 10.79 -2.59
C GLY A 75 9.45 9.87 -3.27
N THR A 76 8.42 9.54 -2.50
CA THR A 76 7.26 8.76 -2.93
C THR A 76 6.04 9.11 -2.06
N THR A 77 4.90 8.46 -2.28
CA THR A 77 3.72 8.57 -1.40
C THR A 77 3.90 7.72 -0.14
N ASP A 78 3.22 8.10 0.94
CA ASP A 78 3.21 7.36 2.21
C ASP A 78 2.90 5.87 2.05
N SER A 79 1.94 5.54 1.18
CA SER A 79 1.47 4.19 0.91
C SER A 79 2.52 3.33 0.20
N ILE A 80 3.36 3.91 -0.65
CA ILE A 80 4.45 3.20 -1.33
C ILE A 80 5.68 3.14 -0.42
N ALA A 81 5.97 4.21 0.32
CA ALA A 81 7.03 4.21 1.32
C ALA A 81 6.80 3.12 2.39
N ALA A 82 5.56 2.96 2.87
CA ALA A 82 5.22 1.90 3.80
C ALA A 82 5.42 0.48 3.20
N PHE A 83 5.19 0.31 1.89
CA PHE A 83 5.51 -0.94 1.19
C PHE A 83 7.02 -1.17 1.12
N LEU A 84 7.79 -0.14 0.75
CA LEU A 84 9.25 -0.20 0.68
C LEU A 84 9.88 -0.55 2.03
N ALA A 85 9.28 -0.12 3.14
CA ALA A 85 9.74 -0.47 4.47
C ALA A 85 9.76 -1.99 4.73
N ALA A 86 8.85 -2.75 4.09
CA ALA A 86 8.83 -4.20 4.18
C ALA A 86 9.98 -4.90 3.44
N ARG A 87 10.77 -4.16 2.64
CA ARG A 87 11.90 -4.67 1.82
C ARG A 87 11.49 -5.82 0.87
N ALA A 88 10.24 -5.81 0.43
CA ALA A 88 9.69 -6.74 -0.55
C ALA A 88 10.04 -6.28 -1.99
N THR A 89 11.20 -6.71 -2.52
CA THR A 89 11.72 -6.22 -3.81
C THR A 89 11.56 -7.18 -4.99
N GLN A 90 11.08 -8.41 -4.75
CA GLN A 90 10.90 -9.42 -5.79
C GLN A 90 9.43 -9.51 -6.25
N PRO A 91 9.15 -9.71 -7.54
CA PRO A 91 7.80 -10.00 -8.02
C PRO A 91 7.19 -11.19 -7.27
N GLY A 92 5.89 -11.14 -6.98
CA GLY A 92 5.20 -12.11 -6.13
C GLY A 92 5.29 -11.82 -4.64
N LYS A 93 6.19 -10.93 -4.19
CA LYS A 93 6.16 -10.43 -2.81
C LYS A 93 5.06 -9.38 -2.66
N ALA A 94 4.30 -9.51 -1.58
CA ALA A 94 3.16 -8.65 -1.32
C ALA A 94 3.18 -8.10 0.10
N VAL A 95 2.49 -6.99 0.32
CA VAL A 95 2.21 -6.43 1.64
C VAL A 95 0.71 -6.27 1.79
N THR A 96 0.15 -6.87 2.85
CA THR A 96 -1.21 -6.62 3.31
C THR A 96 -1.18 -5.66 4.49
N SER A 97 -1.88 -4.54 4.34
CA SER A 97 -2.15 -3.61 5.44
C SER A 97 -3.49 -3.97 6.09
N LEU A 98 -3.42 -4.52 7.31
CA LEU A 98 -4.57 -4.78 8.17
C LEU A 98 -4.84 -3.54 9.02
N GLY A 99 -5.28 -2.47 8.35
CA GLY A 99 -5.58 -1.18 8.95
C GLY A 99 -7.08 -1.00 9.23
N SER A 100 -7.54 0.25 9.22
CA SER A 100 -8.98 0.56 9.24
C SER A 100 -9.73 -0.16 8.12
N THR A 101 -9.10 -0.24 6.95
CA THR A 101 -9.51 -1.05 5.80
C THR A 101 -8.44 -2.10 5.48
N LEU A 102 -8.80 -3.12 4.71
CA LEU A 102 -7.90 -4.11 4.15
C LEU A 102 -7.34 -3.56 2.82
N ALA A 103 -6.04 -3.29 2.76
CA ALA A 103 -5.38 -2.92 1.52
C ALA A 103 -4.27 -3.92 1.20
N ILE A 104 -4.21 -4.38 -0.05
CA ILE A 104 -3.16 -5.27 -0.54
C ILE A 104 -2.32 -4.57 -1.60
N LYS A 105 -1.02 -4.84 -1.60
CA LYS A 105 -0.06 -4.40 -2.60
C LYS A 105 0.79 -5.57 -3.02
N LEU A 106 0.94 -5.78 -4.31
CA LEU A 106 1.64 -6.91 -4.91
C LEU A 106 2.66 -6.39 -5.92
N LEU A 107 3.92 -6.79 -5.77
CA LEU A 107 4.94 -6.48 -6.75
C LEU A 107 4.82 -7.45 -7.92
N SER A 108 4.78 -6.91 -9.15
CA SER A 108 4.46 -7.64 -10.38
C SER A 108 5.38 -7.19 -11.52
N ASN A 109 5.64 -8.09 -12.46
CA ASN A 109 6.30 -7.74 -13.73
C ASN A 109 5.33 -7.10 -14.73
N THR A 110 4.03 -7.29 -14.54
CA THR A 110 2.97 -6.80 -15.42
C THR A 110 2.27 -5.60 -14.78
N ARG A 111 2.07 -4.54 -15.56
CA ARG A 111 1.19 -3.42 -15.20
C ARG A 111 -0.25 -3.87 -15.26
N ILE A 112 -1.03 -3.60 -14.21
CA ILE A 112 -2.44 -3.94 -14.12
C ILE A 112 -3.25 -2.72 -13.71
N GLU A 113 -4.26 -2.39 -14.50
CA GLU A 113 -5.23 -1.34 -14.21
C GLU A 113 -6.61 -1.86 -14.53
N ASP A 114 -7.53 -1.74 -13.57
CA ASP A 114 -8.92 -2.09 -13.76
C ASP A 114 -9.81 -1.12 -12.98
N SER A 115 -10.49 -0.24 -13.71
CA SER A 115 -11.35 0.80 -13.12
C SER A 115 -12.57 0.22 -12.41
N ARG A 116 -13.05 -0.96 -12.82
CA ARG A 116 -14.22 -1.65 -12.24
C ARG A 116 -13.96 -2.02 -10.79
N PHE A 117 -12.77 -2.56 -10.53
CA PHE A 117 -12.33 -2.96 -9.20
C PHE A 117 -11.49 -1.90 -8.48
N GLY A 118 -11.18 -0.78 -9.15
CA GLY A 118 -10.27 0.22 -8.61
C GLY A 118 -8.85 -0.28 -8.40
N VAL A 119 -8.43 -1.25 -9.22
CA VAL A 119 -7.05 -1.75 -9.23
C VAL A 119 -6.22 -0.79 -10.06
N TYR A 120 -5.07 -0.40 -9.52
CA TYR A 120 -4.12 0.48 -10.20
C TYR A 120 -2.68 0.03 -9.93
N SER A 121 -1.78 0.45 -10.80
CA SER A 121 -0.36 0.11 -10.72
C SER A 121 0.50 1.36 -10.55
N HIS A 122 1.49 1.24 -9.68
CA HIS A 122 2.54 2.23 -9.50
C HIS A 122 3.87 1.65 -9.95
N ARG A 123 4.62 2.35 -10.81
CA ARG A 123 5.94 1.89 -11.24
C ARG A 123 6.92 1.93 -10.06
N LEU A 124 7.57 0.81 -9.76
CA LEU A 124 8.59 0.69 -8.73
C LEU A 124 9.82 0.04 -9.36
N ASP A 125 10.84 0.85 -9.63
CA ASP A 125 11.99 0.47 -10.45
C ASP A 125 11.56 -0.02 -11.85
N ASP A 126 11.95 -1.24 -12.20
CA ASP A 126 11.60 -1.99 -13.41
C ASP A 126 10.32 -2.82 -13.27
N LYS A 127 9.58 -2.67 -12.16
CA LYS A 127 8.41 -3.48 -11.79
C LYS A 127 7.18 -2.60 -11.54
N TRP A 128 6.06 -3.25 -11.25
CA TRP A 128 4.78 -2.64 -10.98
C TRP A 128 4.24 -3.06 -9.62
N LEU A 129 3.93 -2.08 -8.79
CA LEU A 129 3.23 -2.26 -7.53
C LEU A 129 1.73 -2.16 -7.78
N VAL A 130 1.09 -3.32 -7.92
CA VAL A 130 -0.35 -3.47 -8.18
C VAL A 130 -1.09 -3.46 -6.85
N GLY A 131 -2.13 -2.65 -6.71
CA GLY A 131 -2.86 -2.49 -5.45
C GLY A 131 -4.38 -2.57 -5.58
N GLY A 132 -5.02 -3.00 -4.49
CA GLY A 132 -6.48 -3.00 -4.30
C GLY A 132 -6.83 -2.83 -2.83
N ALA A 133 -8.01 -2.28 -2.53
CA ALA A 133 -8.46 -2.03 -1.15
C ALA A 133 -9.94 -2.37 -0.96
N SER A 134 -10.21 -3.24 0.02
CA SER A 134 -11.55 -3.62 0.46
C SER A 134 -12.00 -2.75 1.63
N ASN A 135 -13.30 -2.51 1.71
CA ASN A 135 -13.95 -1.80 2.82
C ASN A 135 -13.99 -2.64 4.11
N THR A 136 -13.69 -3.93 4.07
CA THR A 136 -13.49 -4.76 5.28
C THR A 136 -12.23 -4.34 6.04
N GLY A 137 -12.07 -4.76 7.30
CA GLY A 137 -10.84 -4.53 8.07
C GLY A 137 -11.07 -4.13 9.53
N GLY A 138 -10.20 -3.27 10.05
CA GLY A 138 -10.22 -2.87 11.46
C GLY A 138 -11.40 -2.01 11.88
N VAL A 139 -12.08 -1.29 10.98
CA VAL A 139 -13.27 -0.51 11.35
C VAL A 139 -14.42 -1.43 11.77
N VAL A 140 -14.71 -2.49 11.00
CA VAL A 140 -15.76 -3.45 11.38
C VAL A 140 -15.40 -4.22 12.66
N LEU A 141 -14.13 -4.55 12.86
CA LEU A 141 -13.66 -5.14 14.13
C LEU A 141 -13.92 -4.20 15.32
N ARG A 142 -13.61 -2.91 15.19
CA ARG A 142 -13.80 -1.91 16.25
C ARG A 142 -15.25 -1.51 16.52
N GLN A 143 -16.16 -1.79 15.57
CA GLN A 143 -17.61 -1.67 15.83
C GLN A 143 -18.13 -2.78 16.75
N LEU A 144 -17.43 -3.91 16.83
CA LEU A 144 -17.86 -5.11 17.55
C LEU A 144 -17.08 -5.35 18.83
N PHE A 145 -15.79 -5.00 18.85
CA PHE A 145 -14.86 -5.28 19.93
C PHE A 145 -13.91 -4.11 20.20
N THR A 146 -13.54 -3.90 21.46
CA THR A 146 -12.42 -3.02 21.81
C THR A 146 -11.08 -3.69 21.46
N ASP A 147 -10.00 -2.91 21.36
CA ASP A 147 -8.65 -3.46 21.11
C ASP A 147 -8.24 -4.49 22.17
N ASP A 148 -8.58 -4.27 23.45
CA ASP A 148 -8.33 -5.21 24.55
C ASP A 148 -9.15 -6.52 24.40
N GLN A 149 -10.39 -6.41 23.92
CA GLN A 149 -11.22 -7.59 23.64
C GLN A 149 -10.64 -8.38 22.46
N LEU A 150 -10.21 -7.70 21.40
CA LEU A 150 -9.58 -8.34 20.24
C LEU A 150 -8.34 -9.13 20.65
N GLU A 151 -7.50 -8.59 21.54
CA GLU A 151 -6.32 -9.29 22.07
C GLU A 151 -6.72 -10.55 22.86
N LYS A 152 -7.55 -10.38 23.91
CA LYS A 152 -7.96 -11.48 24.81
C LYS A 152 -8.76 -12.59 24.14
N LEU A 153 -9.64 -12.24 23.21
CA LEU A 153 -10.42 -13.23 22.46
C LEU A 153 -9.53 -13.96 21.45
N SER A 154 -8.58 -13.27 20.81
CA SER A 154 -7.67 -13.89 19.84
C SER A 154 -6.78 -14.95 20.49
N GLU A 155 -6.31 -14.74 21.71
CA GLU A 155 -5.49 -15.72 22.44
C GLU A 155 -6.17 -17.10 22.55
N GLN A 156 -7.49 -17.10 22.70
CA GLN A 156 -8.33 -18.30 22.84
C GLN A 156 -8.62 -19.00 21.51
N ILE A 157 -8.36 -18.34 20.38
CA ILE A 157 -8.58 -18.93 19.05
C ILE A 157 -7.52 -20.01 18.79
N ASN A 158 -7.96 -21.17 18.30
CA ASN A 158 -7.10 -22.16 17.68
C ASN A 158 -7.03 -21.90 16.16
N PRO A 159 -5.94 -21.30 15.64
CA PRO A 159 -5.86 -20.88 14.24
C PRO A 159 -5.80 -22.05 13.25
N SER A 160 -5.50 -23.26 13.73
CA SER A 160 -5.47 -24.48 12.91
C SER A 160 -6.86 -25.04 12.61
N GLN A 161 -7.88 -24.65 13.40
CA GLN A 161 -9.26 -25.03 13.12
C GLN A 161 -9.87 -24.08 12.10
N ILE A 162 -10.74 -24.62 11.24
CA ILE A 162 -11.46 -23.85 10.22
C ILE A 162 -12.77 -23.36 10.84
N SER A 163 -13.02 -22.05 10.79
CA SER A 163 -14.34 -21.51 11.11
C SER A 163 -15.33 -21.76 9.98
N SER A 164 -16.48 -22.36 10.30
CA SER A 164 -17.57 -22.61 9.33
C SER A 164 -18.36 -21.36 8.96
N LEU A 165 -18.10 -20.23 9.64
CA LEU A 165 -18.80 -18.97 9.43
C LEU A 165 -18.32 -18.32 8.13
N ASP A 166 -19.26 -18.07 7.21
CA ASP A 166 -19.02 -17.36 5.94
C ASP A 166 -19.53 -15.92 6.06
N TYR A 167 -18.68 -15.04 6.56
CA TYR A 167 -18.99 -13.62 6.70
C TYR A 167 -18.46 -12.79 5.53
N TYR A 168 -19.05 -11.62 5.36
CA TYR A 168 -18.51 -10.53 4.56
C TYR A 168 -18.51 -9.27 5.45
N PRO A 169 -17.51 -9.12 6.33
CA PRO A 169 -17.51 -8.11 7.39
C PRO A 169 -17.35 -6.71 6.79
N LEU A 170 -18.42 -5.93 6.71
CA LEU A 170 -18.39 -4.56 6.19
C LEU A 170 -18.97 -3.58 7.21
N PRO A 171 -18.45 -2.35 7.31
CA PRO A 171 -19.02 -1.33 8.19
C PRO A 171 -20.36 -0.79 7.69
N LYS A 172 -20.63 -0.89 6.38
CA LYS A 172 -21.87 -0.49 5.69
C LYS A 172 -21.93 -1.18 4.32
N ALA A 173 -23.08 -1.10 3.65
CA ALA A 173 -23.22 -1.65 2.30
C ALA A 173 -22.23 -1.01 1.30
N GLY A 174 -21.75 -1.85 0.39
CA GLY A 174 -20.92 -1.46 -0.74
C GLY A 174 -19.47 -1.91 -0.63
N GLU A 175 -18.98 -2.46 -1.73
CA GLU A 175 -17.62 -2.91 -1.92
C GLU A 175 -17.12 -2.54 -3.32
N ARG A 176 -15.82 -2.24 -3.42
CA ARG A 176 -15.17 -1.96 -4.71
C ARG A 176 -14.17 -3.05 -5.10
N PHE A 177 -13.49 -3.62 -4.11
CA PHE A 177 -12.49 -4.64 -4.30
C PHE A 177 -12.58 -5.63 -3.12
N PRO A 178 -12.49 -6.95 -3.34
CA PRO A 178 -12.33 -7.65 -4.63
C PRO A 178 -13.67 -7.93 -5.34
N VAL A 179 -14.79 -7.41 -4.83
CA VAL A 179 -16.11 -7.49 -5.46
C VAL A 179 -16.54 -6.07 -5.79
N ALA A 180 -16.80 -5.79 -7.06
CA ALA A 180 -17.32 -4.50 -7.50
C ALA A 180 -18.85 -4.52 -7.40
N ASP A 181 -19.37 -4.24 -6.21
CA ASP A 181 -20.80 -4.24 -5.91
C ASP A 181 -21.11 -3.12 -4.90
N PRO A 182 -21.68 -1.99 -5.34
CA PRO A 182 -22.00 -0.87 -4.46
C PRO A 182 -23.11 -1.18 -3.45
N ASP A 183 -23.88 -2.25 -3.67
CA ASP A 183 -25.00 -2.66 -2.83
C ASP A 183 -24.68 -3.89 -1.97
N LEU A 184 -23.43 -4.37 -1.99
CA LEU A 184 -23.01 -5.56 -1.23
C LEU A 184 -23.27 -5.38 0.27
N VAL A 185 -24.21 -6.16 0.79
CA VAL A 185 -24.68 -6.04 2.18
C VAL A 185 -23.68 -6.69 3.14
N PRO A 186 -23.38 -6.07 4.31
CA PRO A 186 -22.59 -6.71 5.36
C PRO A 186 -23.20 -8.05 5.79
N ARG A 187 -22.40 -9.13 5.78
CA ARG A 187 -22.84 -10.45 6.22
C ARG A 187 -22.09 -10.84 7.49
N LEU A 188 -22.78 -10.77 8.63
CA LEU A 188 -22.24 -11.09 9.96
C LEU A 188 -23.16 -12.04 10.76
N LEU A 189 -24.07 -12.72 10.07
CA LEU A 189 -25.01 -13.68 10.64
C LEU A 189 -24.77 -15.10 10.08
N PRO A 190 -25.02 -16.16 10.87
CA PRO A 190 -25.47 -16.13 12.27
C PRO A 190 -24.35 -15.68 13.22
N ARG A 191 -24.66 -14.92 14.27
CA ARG A 191 -23.70 -14.61 15.35
C ARG A 191 -23.80 -15.70 16.43
N PRO A 192 -22.76 -16.52 16.65
CA PRO A 192 -22.78 -17.50 17.74
C PRO A 192 -22.78 -16.79 19.11
N GLU A 193 -23.22 -17.49 20.16
CA GLU A 193 -23.18 -16.96 21.53
C GLU A 193 -21.75 -16.75 22.04
N ASN A 194 -20.80 -17.54 21.52
CA ASN A 194 -19.39 -17.46 21.87
C ASN A 194 -18.67 -16.40 21.03
N ASP A 195 -18.25 -15.29 21.66
CA ASP A 195 -17.53 -14.21 20.99
C ASP A 195 -16.16 -14.65 20.43
N VAL A 196 -15.54 -15.71 20.95
CA VAL A 196 -14.30 -16.28 20.39
C VAL A 196 -14.57 -16.90 19.01
N GLU A 197 -15.66 -17.67 18.90
CA GLU A 197 -16.09 -18.26 17.62
C GLU A 197 -16.50 -17.18 16.62
N TYR A 198 -17.21 -16.15 17.11
CA TYR A 198 -17.62 -15.02 16.28
C TYR A 198 -16.41 -14.26 15.73
N LEU A 199 -15.45 -13.90 16.59
CA LEU A 199 -14.21 -13.24 16.17
C LEU A 199 -13.43 -14.13 15.20
N HIS A 200 -13.30 -15.43 15.48
CA HIS A 200 -12.62 -16.36 14.58
C HIS A 200 -13.26 -16.37 13.18
N GLY A 201 -14.58 -16.44 13.09
CA GLY A 201 -15.32 -16.33 11.83
C GLY A 201 -15.06 -15.04 11.07
N ILE A 202 -14.98 -13.91 11.78
CA ILE A 202 -14.67 -12.61 11.18
C ILE A 202 -13.24 -12.57 10.64
N LEU A 203 -12.25 -12.93 11.46
CA LEU A 203 -10.83 -12.91 11.08
C LEU A 203 -10.55 -13.86 9.90
N GLU A 204 -11.16 -15.05 9.91
CA GLU A 204 -11.04 -16.01 8.80
C GLU A 204 -11.74 -15.53 7.54
N SER A 205 -12.91 -14.89 7.66
CA SER A 205 -13.62 -14.33 6.51
C SER A 205 -12.86 -13.15 5.88
N ILE A 206 -12.23 -12.28 6.68
CA ILE A 206 -11.34 -11.24 6.16
C ILE A 206 -10.15 -11.86 5.42
N ALA A 207 -9.57 -12.95 5.95
CA ALA A 207 -8.51 -13.68 5.26
C ALA A 207 -8.97 -14.29 3.92
N ARG A 208 -10.23 -14.75 3.81
CA ARG A 208 -10.81 -15.20 2.53
C ARG A 208 -10.98 -14.05 1.55
N ILE A 209 -11.38 -12.86 2.02
CA ILE A 209 -11.46 -11.64 1.19
C ILE A 209 -10.06 -11.24 0.71
N GLU A 210 -9.05 -11.31 1.57
CA GLU A 210 -7.64 -11.08 1.19
C GLU A 210 -7.17 -12.07 0.11
N ALA A 211 -7.42 -13.37 0.32
CA ALA A 211 -7.08 -14.41 -0.65
C ALA A 211 -7.80 -14.20 -1.99
N LYS A 212 -9.08 -13.82 -1.96
CA LYS A 212 -9.85 -13.45 -3.15
C LYS A 212 -9.27 -12.21 -3.85
N GLY A 213 -8.78 -11.24 -3.09
CA GLY A 213 -8.09 -10.07 -3.63
C GLY A 213 -6.82 -10.44 -4.40
N TYR A 214 -5.95 -11.25 -3.81
CA TYR A 214 -4.76 -11.74 -4.53
C TYR A 214 -5.11 -12.62 -5.73
N GLY A 215 -6.15 -13.46 -5.61
CA GLY A 215 -6.69 -14.24 -6.73
C GLY A 215 -7.15 -13.35 -7.88
N LEU A 216 -7.94 -12.30 -7.59
CA LEU A 216 -8.38 -11.34 -8.59
C LEU A 216 -7.19 -10.62 -9.27
N LEU A 217 -6.17 -10.19 -8.50
CA LEU A 217 -4.99 -9.57 -9.11
C LEU A 217 -4.28 -10.52 -10.08
N LYS A 218 -4.16 -11.80 -9.72
CA LYS A 218 -3.61 -12.84 -10.59
C LYS A 218 -4.46 -13.05 -11.85
N ASP A 219 -5.79 -13.12 -11.71
CA ASP A 219 -6.72 -13.30 -12.83
C ASP A 219 -6.70 -12.11 -13.81
N LEU A 220 -6.41 -10.90 -13.30
CA LEU A 220 -6.19 -9.71 -14.13
C LEU A 220 -4.82 -9.71 -14.84
N GLY A 221 -3.89 -10.61 -14.48
CA GLY A 221 -2.59 -10.78 -15.13
C GLY A 221 -1.36 -10.38 -14.29
N ALA A 222 -1.54 -10.06 -13.00
CA ALA A 222 -0.40 -9.79 -12.12
C ALA A 222 0.44 -11.06 -11.89
N THR A 223 1.72 -10.88 -11.55
CA THR A 223 2.56 -11.98 -11.05
C THR A 223 1.90 -12.62 -9.82
N ALA A 224 1.79 -13.95 -9.79
CA ALA A 224 1.16 -14.65 -8.67
C ALA A 224 1.88 -14.34 -7.35
N VAL A 225 1.09 -14.15 -6.28
CA VAL A 225 1.64 -13.92 -4.94
C VAL A 225 2.34 -15.20 -4.42
N ASP A 226 3.51 -15.00 -3.82
CA ASP A 226 4.38 -16.04 -3.27
C ASP A 226 4.53 -15.92 -1.74
N GLN A 227 4.65 -14.68 -1.26
CA GLN A 227 4.80 -14.39 0.17
C GLN A 227 4.12 -13.07 0.53
N VAL A 228 3.46 -13.05 1.69
CA VAL A 228 2.75 -11.88 2.18
C VAL A 228 3.40 -11.36 3.47
N PHE A 229 3.85 -10.12 3.42
CA PHE A 229 4.22 -9.35 4.61
C PHE A 229 3.01 -8.60 5.15
N THR A 230 2.95 -8.41 6.46
CA THR A 230 1.79 -7.83 7.13
C THR A 230 2.17 -6.53 7.80
N ALA A 231 1.38 -5.49 7.56
CA ALA A 231 1.46 -4.17 8.17
C ALA A 231 0.12 -3.76 8.79
N GLY A 232 0.09 -2.61 9.47
CA GLY A 232 -1.11 -2.09 10.13
C GLY A 232 -1.40 -2.72 11.49
N GLY A 233 -2.45 -2.22 12.15
CA GLY A 233 -2.80 -2.62 13.53
C GLY A 233 -3.06 -4.11 13.69
N GLY A 234 -3.60 -4.79 12.66
CA GLY A 234 -3.83 -6.24 12.68
C GLY A 234 -2.55 -7.08 12.63
N ALA A 235 -1.41 -6.52 12.23
CA ALA A 235 -0.14 -7.25 12.11
C ALA A 235 0.43 -7.74 13.46
N LYS A 236 -0.03 -7.19 14.59
CA LYS A 236 0.36 -7.64 15.94
C LYS A 236 -0.35 -8.93 16.36
N ASN A 237 -1.42 -9.32 15.66
CA ASN A 237 -2.20 -10.50 16.00
C ASN A 237 -1.58 -11.76 15.36
N GLU A 238 -0.79 -12.50 16.14
CA GLU A 238 -0.11 -13.73 15.68
C GLU A 238 -1.10 -14.82 15.29
N LYS A 239 -2.24 -14.92 16.00
CA LYS A 239 -3.30 -15.89 15.72
C LYS A 239 -3.94 -15.60 14.38
N TRP A 240 -4.20 -14.34 14.08
CA TRP A 240 -4.71 -13.92 12.77
C TRP A 240 -3.68 -14.15 11.66
N THR A 241 -2.39 -13.94 11.94
CA THR A 241 -1.31 -14.27 11.00
C THR A 241 -1.33 -15.76 10.64
N LYS A 242 -1.55 -16.65 11.61
CA LYS A 242 -1.66 -18.10 11.37
C LYS A 242 -2.93 -18.51 10.62
N ILE A 243 -4.07 -17.87 10.92
CA ILE A 243 -5.31 -18.06 10.14
C ILE A 243 -5.07 -17.68 8.68
N ARG A 244 -4.45 -16.51 8.44
CA ARG A 244 -4.12 -16.01 7.10
C ARG A 244 -3.18 -16.97 6.37
N GLU A 245 -2.08 -17.40 7.00
CA GLU A 245 -1.15 -18.40 6.43
C GLU A 245 -1.90 -19.66 5.95
N ARG A 246 -2.83 -20.18 6.76
CA ARG A 246 -3.68 -21.33 6.39
C ARG A 246 -4.64 -21.01 5.23
N VAL A 247 -5.36 -19.89 5.28
CA VAL A 247 -6.39 -19.54 4.28
C VAL A 247 -5.79 -19.17 2.93
N LEU A 248 -4.69 -18.42 2.93
CA LEU A 248 -3.97 -18.03 1.72
C LEU A 248 -3.18 -19.21 1.12
N GLY A 249 -2.75 -20.16 1.95
CA GLY A 249 -1.87 -21.26 1.53
C GLY A 249 -0.46 -20.78 1.18
N LEU A 250 -0.03 -19.66 1.77
CA LEU A 250 1.23 -18.98 1.49
C LEU A 250 1.92 -18.60 2.79
N HIS A 251 3.23 -18.38 2.74
CA HIS A 251 3.93 -17.87 3.90
C HIS A 251 3.51 -16.43 4.21
N VAL A 252 3.03 -16.21 5.44
CA VAL A 252 2.59 -14.92 5.94
C VAL A 252 3.40 -14.55 7.18
N SER A 253 4.00 -13.36 7.17
CA SER A 253 4.77 -12.85 8.30
C SER A 253 4.55 -11.36 8.51
N ARG A 254 4.93 -10.85 9.69
CA ARG A 254 4.93 -9.41 9.97
C ARG A 254 6.11 -8.77 9.24
N ALA A 255 5.89 -7.60 8.64
CA ALA A 255 7.00 -6.81 8.09
C ALA A 255 7.90 -6.31 9.23
N ASN A 256 9.22 -6.45 9.07
CA ASN A 256 10.20 -5.97 10.07
C ASN A 256 10.11 -4.46 10.31
N GLN A 257 9.76 -3.71 9.27
CA GLN A 257 9.55 -2.27 9.29
C GLN A 257 8.32 -1.94 8.46
N THR A 258 7.52 -1.01 8.95
CA THR A 258 6.26 -0.60 8.30
C THR A 258 6.12 0.91 8.17
N GLU A 259 7.03 1.66 8.81
CA GLU A 259 6.99 3.11 8.83
C GLU A 259 7.36 3.69 7.47
N ALA A 260 6.51 4.59 6.96
CA ALA A 260 6.78 5.30 5.71
C ALA A 260 8.11 6.06 5.78
N ALA A 261 8.46 6.64 6.93
CA ALA A 261 9.74 7.32 7.11
C ALA A 261 10.95 6.38 6.86
N TYR A 262 10.85 5.11 7.29
CA TYR A 262 11.91 4.12 7.04
C TYR A 262 12.01 3.79 5.55
N GLY A 263 10.88 3.57 4.87
CA GLY A 263 10.86 3.35 3.42
C GLY A 263 11.41 4.53 2.62
N THR A 264 11.11 5.75 3.04
CA THR A 264 11.68 6.97 2.45
C THR A 264 13.19 7.08 2.68
N ALA A 265 13.68 6.65 3.85
CA ALA A 265 15.12 6.56 4.10
C ALA A 265 15.81 5.54 3.17
N LEU A 266 15.15 4.43 2.82
CA LEU A 266 15.68 3.48 1.82
C LEU A 266 15.77 4.13 0.42
N LEU A 267 14.83 5.00 0.05
CA LEU A 267 14.93 5.77 -1.21
C LEU A 267 16.09 6.76 -1.18
N ALA A 268 16.35 7.41 -0.04
CA ALA A 268 17.49 8.28 0.12
C ALA A 268 18.83 7.52 -0.03
N ILE A 269 18.95 6.33 0.59
CA ILE A 269 20.11 5.45 0.43
C ILE A 269 20.30 5.03 -1.04
N LYS A 270 19.22 4.65 -1.72
CA LYS A 270 19.25 4.30 -3.14
C LYS A 270 19.78 5.47 -3.98
N GLY A 271 19.30 6.68 -3.72
CA GLY A 271 19.75 7.86 -4.47
C GLY A 271 21.21 8.18 -4.24
N ASP A 272 21.68 8.11 -2.99
CA ASP A 272 23.09 8.29 -2.65
C ASP A 272 24.00 7.28 -3.38
N GLN A 273 23.58 6.00 -3.47
CA GLN A 273 24.32 4.97 -4.21
C GLN A 273 24.34 5.18 -5.73
N GLN A 274 23.31 5.86 -6.28
CA GLN A 274 23.27 6.25 -7.70
C GLN A 274 24.07 7.53 -7.97
N ASN A 275 24.42 8.28 -6.92
CA ASN A 275 25.27 9.46 -6.98
C ASN A 275 26.75 9.04 -7.06
N ILE A 276 27.09 8.30 -8.10
CA ILE A 276 28.49 8.09 -8.47
C ILE A 276 28.92 9.37 -9.19
N LEU A 277 29.63 10.22 -8.45
CA LEU A 277 30.44 11.32 -9.01
C LEU A 277 31.40 10.79 -10.08
#